data_AF-A0AAN8IBU2-F1
#
_entry.id   AF-A0AAN8IBU2-F1
#
_cell.length_a   1.000
_cell.length_b   1.000
_cell.length_c   1.000
_cell.angle_alpha   90.00
_cell.angle_beta   90.00
_cell.angle_gamma   90.00
#
_symmetry.space_group_name_H-M   'P 1'
#
loop_
_entity.id
_entity.type
_entity.pdbx_description
1 polymer ?
#
loop_
_entity_poly.entity_id
_entity_poly.type
_entity_poly.pdbx_seq_one_letter_code
_entity_poly.pdbx_strand_id
1 'polypeptide(L)'
;MTASIEALYIFNDQRQCILEHIYNGRPPKPAELRSSFTSHSTPQPSVLYLADLNPPTTAYSIWHANLLLIATCSVDTQPLAILEFLRKVVDIFEDFLGSPLLSNKIEDSYEVIAQLLAEVCDGGIICNTEPNALRETVEVSSTLGRLFDQVGIPSSRSAVGGPASLSSLRPAATLNNQPSIPWRRPNVRHTSNELYVDILESLSIISAPSGRPISARANGSILFTSKISGVPEIILSLSAPGGTSTAKHSGISRTMTLPSFHPCVRLNRWKEKPGELSFVPPDGKFMLAGYEVDLLPYSFQDGSLPNHGSESKLFLPATVDLRTGLGSSGMEFEAKLTLNTNYPGVPKPDPVASRPGGLGSSRTTSAHHTPFTFPGVGQQSGTTGAPTLEAVSVSIPFPSEVRNVMDLRASRGDATFNLITKAIEWKVSTSSKDGSVSGTATLTGTISGPFDGDADQPADPTMEEYYPSSPTNGTGVGTSTPLGGKKSSKKHLMPRTVSTSFTVKGWLPSGIKVDALTIDTKRSKGLGDGVKPYKGVKYLCVSRKGVERRVALS
;
A
#
# COMPACT_ATOMS: atom_id res chain seq x y z
N MET A 1 -15.87 12.42 24.67
CA MET A 1 -17.03 11.53 24.49
C MET A 1 -16.49 10.19 24.04
N THR A 2 -16.64 9.15 24.86
CA THR A 2 -16.32 7.78 24.45
C THR A 2 -17.33 7.35 23.41
N ALA A 3 -16.87 6.75 22.32
CA ALA A 3 -17.76 6.17 21.32
C ALA A 3 -18.64 5.09 21.96
N SER A 4 -19.95 5.11 21.72
CA SER A 4 -20.91 4.15 22.27
C SER A 4 -21.56 3.37 21.13
N ILE A 5 -21.05 2.18 20.87
CA ILE A 5 -21.56 1.23 19.88
C ILE A 5 -22.74 0.48 20.48
N GLU A 6 -23.89 0.44 19.82
CA GLU A 6 -25.05 -0.29 20.32
C GLU A 6 -25.07 -1.74 19.84
N ALA A 7 -24.75 -1.96 18.56
CA ALA A 7 -24.64 -3.29 17.97
C ALA A 7 -23.70 -3.33 16.77
N LEU A 8 -23.21 -4.53 16.49
CA LEU A 8 -22.48 -4.92 15.31
C LEU A 8 -23.29 -5.96 14.52
N TYR A 9 -23.46 -5.71 13.23
CA TYR A 9 -24.10 -6.62 12.28
C TYR A 9 -23.13 -6.96 11.15
N ILE A 10 -23.11 -8.23 10.74
CA ILE A 10 -22.40 -8.68 9.54
C ILE A 10 -23.40 -9.32 8.59
N PHE A 11 -23.41 -8.83 7.35
CA PHE A 11 -24.22 -9.36 6.26
C PHE A 11 -23.34 -10.01 5.19
N ASN A 12 -23.78 -11.14 4.64
CA ASN A 12 -23.13 -11.79 3.51
C ASN A 12 -23.43 -11.10 2.17
N ASP A 13 -22.92 -11.66 1.08
CA ASP A 13 -23.13 -11.20 -0.29
C ASP A 13 -24.61 -11.19 -0.71
N GLN A 14 -25.40 -12.15 -0.20
CA GLN A 14 -26.85 -12.23 -0.36
C GLN A 14 -27.63 -11.27 0.56
N ARG A 15 -26.94 -10.40 1.31
CA ARG A 15 -27.50 -9.46 2.28
C ARG A 15 -28.25 -10.16 3.43
N GLN A 16 -27.96 -11.42 3.73
CA GLN A 16 -28.46 -12.10 4.92
C GLN A 16 -27.56 -11.79 6.11
N CYS A 17 -28.16 -11.54 7.27
CA CYS A 17 -27.40 -11.30 8.51
C CYS A 17 -26.85 -12.64 9.01
N ILE A 18 -25.53 -12.75 9.09
CA ILE A 18 -24.81 -13.94 9.57
C ILE A 18 -24.27 -13.77 10.99
N LEU A 19 -24.15 -12.53 11.46
CA LEU A 19 -23.73 -12.21 12.82
C LEU A 19 -24.50 -10.96 13.29
N GLU A 20 -25.10 -11.08 14.47
CA GLU A 20 -25.69 -9.99 15.23
C GLU A 20 -25.10 -10.04 16.64
N HIS A 21 -24.54 -8.92 17.08
CA HIS A 21 -24.02 -8.77 18.43
C HIS A 21 -24.45 -7.43 19.01
N ILE A 22 -25.25 -7.48 20.07
CA ILE A 22 -25.80 -6.30 20.75
C ILE A 22 -24.96 -6.02 21.99
N TYR A 23 -24.36 -4.84 22.05
CA TYR A 23 -23.55 -4.38 23.17
C TYR A 23 -24.39 -3.66 24.22
N ASN A 24 -25.32 -2.81 23.80
CA ASN A 24 -26.19 -2.06 24.70
C ASN A 24 -27.48 -1.61 24.00
N GLY A 25 -28.40 -1.05 24.79
CA GLY A 25 -29.60 -0.41 24.26
C GLY A 25 -30.60 -1.38 23.59
N ARG A 26 -31.33 -0.85 22.60
CA ARG A 26 -32.31 -1.59 21.79
C ARG A 26 -32.12 -1.20 20.33
N PRO A 27 -31.05 -1.68 19.69
CA PRO A 27 -30.73 -1.33 18.32
C PRO A 27 -31.77 -1.91 17.34
N PRO A 28 -31.84 -1.38 16.11
CA PRO A 28 -32.79 -1.83 15.08
C PRO A 28 -32.56 -3.29 14.70
N LYS A 29 -33.64 -4.04 14.40
CA LYS A 29 -33.50 -5.44 13.97
C LYS A 29 -32.73 -5.54 12.65
N PRO A 30 -31.97 -6.62 12.38
CA PRO A 30 -31.18 -6.76 11.16
C PRO A 30 -31.98 -6.56 9.86
N ALA A 31 -33.23 -7.03 9.82
CA ALA A 31 -34.09 -6.89 8.65
C ALA A 31 -34.51 -5.43 8.38
N GLU A 32 -34.81 -4.67 9.43
CA GLU A 32 -35.19 -3.25 9.35
C GLU A 32 -33.98 -2.40 8.97
N LEU A 33 -32.85 -2.61 9.65
CA LEU A 33 -31.57 -1.95 9.35
C LEU A 33 -31.17 -2.18 7.89
N ARG A 34 -31.22 -3.43 7.43
CA ARG A 34 -30.90 -3.77 6.03
C ARG A 34 -31.82 -3.04 5.06
N SER A 35 -33.14 -3.08 5.29
CA SER A 35 -34.12 -2.45 4.40
C SER A 35 -33.86 -0.95 4.28
N SER A 36 -33.72 -0.26 5.41
CA SER A 36 -33.42 1.17 5.47
C SER A 36 -32.08 1.51 4.81
N PHE A 37 -31.02 0.75 5.10
CA PHE A 37 -29.71 0.96 4.50
C PHE A 37 -29.72 0.77 2.97
N THR A 38 -30.43 -0.24 2.47
CA THR A 38 -30.52 -0.55 1.03
C THR A 38 -31.44 0.38 0.23
N SER A 39 -32.32 1.15 0.87
CA SER A 39 -33.16 2.12 0.16
C SER A 39 -32.36 3.32 -0.39
N HIS A 40 -31.15 3.55 0.13
CA HIS A 40 -30.28 4.63 -0.30
C HIS A 40 -29.54 4.30 -1.61
N SER A 41 -29.33 5.33 -2.45
CA SER A 41 -28.69 5.19 -3.75
C SER A 41 -27.23 4.73 -3.64
N THR A 42 -26.79 3.92 -4.60
CA THR A 42 -25.38 3.53 -4.73
C THR A 42 -24.58 4.65 -5.42
N PRO A 43 -23.38 5.01 -4.94
CA PRO A 43 -22.63 4.38 -3.85
C PRO A 43 -23.12 4.81 -2.46
N GLN A 44 -23.30 3.84 -1.57
CA GLN A 44 -23.67 4.09 -0.17
C GLN A 44 -22.48 4.67 0.59
N PRO A 45 -22.63 5.79 1.31
CA PRO A 45 -21.56 6.34 2.11
C PRO A 45 -21.32 5.47 3.36
N SER A 46 -20.10 5.53 3.89
CA SER A 46 -19.69 4.76 5.08
C SER A 46 -20.36 5.21 6.37
N VAL A 47 -21.03 6.37 6.38
CA VAL A 47 -21.81 6.89 7.51
C VAL A 47 -23.16 7.33 6.97
N LEU A 48 -24.22 6.73 7.49
CA LEU A 48 -25.59 7.00 7.08
C LEU A 48 -26.47 7.23 8.30
N TYR A 49 -27.19 8.35 8.33
CA TYR A 49 -28.19 8.60 9.35
C TYR A 49 -29.55 8.06 8.89
N LEU A 50 -30.06 7.05 9.60
CA LEU A 50 -31.28 6.34 9.27
C LEU A 50 -32.40 6.85 10.16
N ALA A 51 -33.08 7.90 9.68
CA ALA A 51 -34.14 8.60 10.42
C ALA A 51 -35.48 7.83 10.45
N ASP A 52 -35.66 6.86 9.57
CA ASP A 52 -36.85 6.01 9.45
C ASP A 52 -36.88 4.87 10.48
N LEU A 53 -35.77 4.62 11.17
CA LEU A 53 -35.68 3.64 12.26
C LEU A 53 -36.20 4.22 13.57
N ASN A 54 -36.63 3.35 14.48
CA ASN A 54 -37.10 3.73 15.81
C ASN A 54 -36.33 2.97 16.91
N PRO A 55 -35.35 3.62 17.59
CA PRO A 55 -34.98 5.03 17.45
C PRO A 55 -34.19 5.34 16.16
N PRO A 56 -34.17 6.61 15.71
CA PRO A 56 -33.28 7.06 14.64
C PRO A 56 -31.83 6.72 14.97
N THR A 57 -31.12 6.15 14.00
CA THR A 57 -29.82 5.53 14.26
C THR A 57 -28.82 5.88 13.17
N THR A 58 -27.58 6.16 13.55
CA THR A 58 -26.47 6.29 12.60
C THR A 58 -25.85 4.92 12.35
N ALA A 59 -25.81 4.50 11.09
CA ALA A 59 -25.15 3.30 10.63
C ALA A 59 -23.76 3.63 10.07
N TYR A 60 -22.73 3.03 10.66
CA TYR A 60 -21.35 3.09 10.19
C TYR A 60 -21.04 1.79 9.47
N SER A 61 -20.59 1.86 8.22
CA SER A 61 -20.45 0.68 7.37
C SER A 61 -19.10 0.58 6.67
N ILE A 62 -18.60 -0.66 6.61
CA ILE A 62 -17.46 -1.03 5.78
C ILE A 62 -17.76 -2.27 4.96
N TRP A 63 -17.14 -2.34 3.79
CA TRP A 63 -17.11 -3.53 2.94
C TRP A 63 -15.77 -4.23 3.09
N HIS A 64 -15.80 -5.55 3.26
CA HIS A 64 -14.61 -6.40 3.35
C HIS A 64 -14.89 -7.80 2.82
N ALA A 65 -14.15 -8.28 1.81
CA ALA A 65 -14.28 -9.63 1.24
C ALA A 65 -15.74 -10.07 0.95
N ASN A 66 -16.55 -9.18 0.36
CA ASN A 66 -17.99 -9.34 0.08
C ASN A 66 -18.91 -9.38 1.32
N LEU A 67 -18.38 -9.13 2.51
CA LEU A 67 -19.14 -8.91 3.72
C LEU A 67 -19.41 -7.42 3.90
N LEU A 68 -20.62 -7.09 4.35
CA LEU A 68 -21.00 -5.77 4.82
C LEU A 68 -21.05 -5.80 6.34
N LEU A 69 -20.17 -5.04 6.99
CA LEU A 69 -20.20 -4.85 8.42
C LEU A 69 -20.85 -3.50 8.73
N ILE A 70 -21.81 -3.49 9.66
CA ILE A 70 -22.48 -2.27 10.13
C ILE A 70 -22.41 -2.21 11.65
N ALA A 71 -21.88 -1.11 12.18
CA ALA A 71 -22.07 -0.73 13.57
C ALA A 71 -23.15 0.36 13.67
N THR A 72 -24.03 0.25 14.68
CA THR A 72 -25.11 1.22 14.91
C THR A 72 -24.88 2.05 16.17
N CYS A 73 -25.17 3.35 16.10
CA CYS A 73 -25.20 4.24 17.25
C CYS A 73 -26.42 5.19 17.16
N SER A 74 -27.25 5.24 18.20
CA SER A 74 -28.33 6.24 18.32
C SER A 74 -27.85 7.62 18.81
N VAL A 75 -26.65 7.68 19.39
CA VAL A 75 -26.05 8.90 19.94
C VAL A 75 -24.89 9.36 19.06
N ASP A 76 -24.77 10.68 18.90
CA ASP A 76 -23.66 11.29 18.18
C ASP A 76 -22.31 10.84 18.76
N THR A 77 -21.46 10.33 17.88
CA THR A 77 -20.21 9.65 18.21
C THR A 77 -19.19 9.96 17.13
N GLN A 78 -17.91 10.05 17.51
CA GLN A 78 -16.81 10.29 16.57
C GLN A 78 -16.77 9.22 15.46
N PRO A 79 -17.13 9.55 14.20
CA PRO A 79 -17.31 8.55 13.15
C PRO A 79 -16.05 7.74 12.85
N LEU A 80 -14.89 8.41 12.91
CA LEU A 80 -13.60 7.77 12.65
C LEU A 80 -13.28 6.67 13.66
N ALA A 81 -13.69 6.83 14.93
CA ALA A 81 -13.48 5.82 15.96
C ALA A 81 -14.27 4.53 15.67
N ILE A 82 -15.51 4.67 15.18
CA ILE A 82 -16.35 3.51 14.83
C ILE A 82 -15.86 2.83 13.56
N LEU A 83 -15.47 3.60 12.55
CA LEU A 83 -14.93 3.05 11.31
C LEU A 83 -13.59 2.32 11.55
N GLU A 84 -12.73 2.86 12.41
CA GLU A 84 -11.50 2.18 12.83
C GLU A 84 -11.79 0.92 13.64
N PHE A 85 -12.76 0.97 14.56
CA PHE A 85 -13.21 -0.21 15.29
C PHE A 85 -13.67 -1.33 14.33
N LEU A 86 -14.50 -1.01 13.34
CA LEU A 86 -14.97 -1.99 12.35
C LEU A 86 -13.79 -2.62 11.58
N ARG A 87 -12.79 -1.82 11.20
CA ARG A 87 -11.57 -2.33 10.54
C ARG A 87 -10.75 -3.21 11.49
N LYS A 88 -10.60 -2.82 12.75
CA LYS A 88 -9.92 -3.64 13.77
C LYS A 88 -10.63 -4.95 14.05
N VAL A 89 -11.96 -4.97 14.10
CA VAL A 89 -12.73 -6.22 14.24
C VAL A 89 -12.45 -7.16 13.07
N VAL A 90 -12.38 -6.65 11.84
CA VAL A 90 -11.99 -7.45 10.67
C VAL A 90 -10.57 -8.01 10.82
N ASP A 91 -9.60 -7.17 11.16
CA ASP A 91 -8.20 -7.60 11.36
C ASP A 91 -8.09 -8.69 12.44
N ILE A 92 -8.82 -8.52 13.55
CA ILE A 92 -8.88 -9.48 14.66
C ILE A 92 -9.52 -10.80 14.21
N PHE A 93 -10.64 -10.74 13.49
CA PHE A 93 -11.27 -11.95 12.97
C PHE A 93 -10.36 -12.68 11.97
N GLU A 94 -9.63 -11.97 11.11
CA GLU A 94 -8.66 -12.61 10.21
C GLU A 94 -7.44 -13.18 10.94
N ASP A 95 -7.00 -12.59 12.06
CA ASP A 95 -5.91 -13.12 12.88
C ASP A 95 -6.29 -14.43 13.60
N PHE A 96 -7.56 -14.59 13.99
CA PHE A 96 -8.07 -15.77 14.68
C PHE A 96 -8.65 -16.85 13.74
N LEU A 97 -9.35 -16.46 12.67
CA LEU A 97 -10.05 -17.35 11.73
C LEU A 97 -9.31 -17.55 10.40
N GLY A 98 -8.25 -16.77 10.18
CA GLY A 98 -7.45 -16.75 8.95
C GLY A 98 -8.04 -15.85 7.86
N SER A 99 -7.17 -15.20 7.08
CA SER A 99 -7.53 -14.38 5.92
C SER A 99 -7.74 -15.23 4.65
N PRO A 100 -8.65 -14.86 3.72
CA PRO A 100 -9.65 -13.80 3.86
C PRO A 100 -10.78 -14.21 4.82
N LEU A 101 -11.42 -13.22 5.45
CA LEU A 101 -12.65 -13.43 6.23
C LEU A 101 -13.81 -13.80 5.29
N LEU A 102 -14.46 -14.93 5.57
CA LEU A 102 -15.57 -15.48 4.76
C LEU A 102 -16.76 -15.81 5.66
N SER A 103 -17.97 -15.86 5.09
CA SER A 103 -19.20 -16.15 5.84
C SER A 103 -19.14 -17.48 6.59
N ASN A 104 -18.68 -18.55 5.94
CA ASN A 104 -18.56 -19.87 6.56
C ASN A 104 -17.58 -19.88 7.75
N LYS A 105 -16.46 -19.14 7.67
CA LYS A 105 -15.51 -19.05 8.79
C LYS A 105 -16.14 -18.39 10.03
N ILE A 106 -17.03 -17.41 9.82
CA ILE A 106 -17.76 -16.74 10.89
C ILE A 106 -18.77 -17.70 11.52
N GLU A 107 -19.55 -18.39 10.70
CA GLU A 107 -20.57 -19.36 11.14
C GLU A 107 -19.96 -20.55 11.89
N ASP A 108 -18.83 -21.09 11.40
CA ASP A 108 -18.13 -22.22 12.01
C ASP A 108 -17.45 -21.88 13.35
N SER A 109 -17.22 -20.59 13.65
CA SER A 109 -16.42 -20.14 14.80
C SER A 109 -17.15 -19.12 15.69
N TYR A 110 -18.48 -19.24 15.80
CA TYR A 110 -19.31 -18.30 16.56
C TYR A 110 -18.89 -18.13 18.02
N GLU A 111 -18.49 -19.22 18.70
CA GLU A 111 -18.04 -19.17 20.10
C GLU A 111 -16.79 -18.29 20.28
N VAL A 112 -15.81 -18.43 19.39
CA VAL A 112 -14.57 -17.64 19.42
C VAL A 112 -14.89 -16.18 19.10
N ILE A 113 -15.77 -15.93 18.13
CA ILE A 113 -16.23 -14.58 17.79
C ILE A 113 -16.93 -13.90 18.96
N ALA A 114 -17.81 -14.61 19.67
CA ALA A 114 -18.52 -14.05 20.81
C ALA A 114 -17.55 -13.64 21.94
N GLN A 115 -16.53 -14.46 22.22
CA GLN A 115 -15.46 -14.11 23.16
C GLN A 115 -14.65 -12.90 22.69
N LEU A 116 -14.27 -12.85 21.41
CA LEU A 116 -13.54 -11.71 20.85
C LEU A 116 -14.35 -10.42 20.96
N LEU A 117 -15.63 -10.44 20.57
CA LEU A 117 -16.46 -9.24 20.58
C LEU A 117 -16.65 -8.68 21.99
N ALA A 118 -16.77 -9.55 23.01
CA ALA A 118 -16.88 -9.14 24.41
C ALA A 118 -15.59 -8.52 24.96
N GLU A 119 -14.42 -8.97 24.49
CA GLU A 119 -13.12 -8.41 24.90
C GLU A 119 -12.76 -7.10 24.17
N VAL A 120 -13.16 -7.01 22.90
CA VAL A 120 -12.86 -5.84 22.05
C VAL A 120 -13.77 -4.67 22.40
N CYS A 121 -15.01 -4.92 22.83
CA CYS A 121 -15.95 -3.89 23.24
C CYS A 121 -16.86 -4.37 24.37
N ASP A 122 -16.92 -3.59 25.45
CA ASP A 122 -17.77 -3.87 26.62
C ASP A 122 -18.81 -2.75 26.79
N GLY A 123 -20.09 -3.12 26.82
CA GLY A 123 -21.20 -2.18 26.95
C GLY A 123 -21.22 -1.05 25.92
N GLY A 124 -20.60 -1.27 24.75
CA GLY A 124 -20.50 -0.30 23.65
C GLY A 124 -19.24 0.57 23.67
N ILE A 125 -18.38 0.41 24.68
CA ILE A 125 -17.11 1.12 24.80
C ILE A 125 -16.01 0.26 24.19
N ILE A 126 -15.21 0.83 23.29
CA ILE A 126 -14.06 0.14 22.69
C ILE A 126 -13.00 -0.08 23.77
N CYS A 127 -12.61 -1.33 23.98
CA CYS A 127 -11.68 -1.77 25.02
C CYS A 127 -10.35 -2.21 24.42
N ASN A 128 -10.12 -3.52 24.29
CA ASN A 128 -8.84 -4.09 23.87
C ASN A 128 -8.88 -4.53 22.40
N THR A 129 -8.25 -3.77 21.52
CA THR A 129 -8.16 -4.09 20.08
C THR A 129 -6.82 -4.71 19.69
N GLU A 130 -5.97 -5.10 20.65
CA GLU A 130 -4.62 -5.60 20.38
C GLU A 130 -4.60 -7.13 20.24
N PRO A 131 -4.26 -7.70 19.06
CA PRO A 131 -4.34 -9.15 18.82
C PRO A 131 -3.51 -10.00 19.80
N ASN A 132 -2.31 -9.52 20.15
CA ASN A 132 -1.44 -10.24 21.08
C ASN A 132 -2.01 -10.31 22.50
N ALA A 133 -2.79 -9.32 22.93
CA ALA A 133 -3.47 -9.34 24.21
C ALA A 133 -4.74 -10.21 24.15
N LEU A 134 -5.49 -10.14 23.06
CA LEU A 134 -6.68 -10.98 22.85
C LEU A 134 -6.35 -12.48 22.82
N ARG A 135 -5.17 -12.87 22.31
CA ARG A 135 -4.70 -14.26 22.34
C ARG A 135 -4.41 -14.79 23.75
N GLU A 136 -4.37 -13.95 24.78
CA GLU A 136 -4.24 -14.38 26.18
C GLU A 136 -5.60 -14.59 26.85
N THR A 137 -6.63 -13.86 26.43
CA THR A 137 -7.96 -13.90 27.03
C THR A 137 -8.92 -14.83 26.31
N VAL A 138 -8.80 -14.94 24.99
CA VAL A 138 -9.68 -15.76 24.15
C VAL A 138 -9.10 -17.16 23.99
N GLU A 139 -9.85 -18.15 24.48
CA GLU A 139 -9.52 -19.56 24.30
C GLU A 139 -9.84 -19.96 22.87
N VAL A 140 -8.82 -19.96 22.00
CA VAL A 140 -8.95 -20.61 20.71
C VAL A 140 -8.98 -22.11 20.99
N SER A 141 -10.16 -22.72 20.95
CA SER A 141 -10.30 -24.18 20.94
C SER A 141 -9.61 -24.71 19.70
N SER A 142 -8.30 -24.94 19.83
CA SER A 142 -7.46 -25.31 18.71
C SER A 142 -7.92 -26.68 18.22
N THR A 143 -8.52 -26.72 17.03
CA THR A 143 -8.74 -27.95 16.28
C THR A 143 -7.41 -28.65 15.95
N LEU A 144 -6.27 -27.97 16.12
CA LEU A 144 -4.91 -28.53 16.16
C LEU A 144 -4.61 -29.36 17.42
N GLY A 145 -5.33 -29.16 18.52
CA GLY A 145 -5.25 -29.99 19.73
C GLY A 145 -5.89 -31.37 19.57
N ARG A 146 -6.87 -31.52 18.67
CA ARG A 146 -7.55 -32.81 18.42
C ARG A 146 -6.65 -33.83 17.72
N LEU A 147 -5.63 -33.37 16.99
CA LEU A 147 -4.63 -34.26 16.40
C LEU A 147 -3.54 -34.69 17.40
N PHE A 148 -3.32 -33.93 18.48
CA PHE A 148 -2.37 -34.30 19.53
C PHE A 148 -2.98 -35.23 20.58
N ASP A 149 -4.29 -35.21 20.75
CA ASP A 149 -5.01 -36.11 21.68
C ASP A 149 -5.25 -37.51 21.08
N GLN A 150 -5.13 -37.65 19.74
CA GLN A 150 -5.37 -38.91 19.02
C GLN A 150 -4.10 -39.74 18.77
N VAL A 151 -2.92 -39.19 19.06
CA VAL A 151 -1.66 -39.93 19.17
C VAL A 151 -1.28 -39.90 20.64
N GLY A 152 -1.64 -40.95 21.38
CA GLY A 152 -1.50 -41.09 22.83
C GLY A 152 -0.06 -40.98 23.34
N ILE A 153 0.48 -39.77 23.37
CA ILE A 153 1.75 -39.43 24.00
C ILE A 153 1.40 -38.93 25.42
N PRO A 154 1.73 -39.68 26.48
CA PRO A 154 1.38 -39.28 27.84
C PRO A 154 2.26 -38.11 28.26
N SER A 155 1.72 -36.89 28.17
CA SER A 155 2.33 -35.73 28.82
C SER A 155 1.87 -35.73 30.28
N SER A 156 2.78 -36.07 31.19
CA SER A 156 2.49 -36.09 32.62
C SER A 156 2.11 -34.69 33.13
N ARG A 157 0.82 -34.46 33.34
CA ARG A 157 0.34 -33.46 34.29
C ARG A 157 -0.32 -34.21 35.43
N SER A 158 0.37 -34.24 36.57
CA SER A 158 -0.11 -34.81 37.82
C SER A 158 -1.45 -34.21 38.20
N ALA A 159 -2.45 -35.08 38.29
CA ALA A 159 -3.76 -34.80 38.86
C ALA A 159 -3.69 -34.96 40.39
N VAL A 160 -3.92 -33.87 41.10
CA VAL A 160 -4.40 -33.79 42.50
C VAL A 160 -5.20 -32.48 42.52
N GLY A 161 -6.48 -32.34 42.84
CA GLY A 161 -7.40 -33.13 43.66
C GLY A 161 -8.07 -32.14 44.63
N GLY A 162 -9.31 -31.70 44.35
CA GLY A 162 -10.14 -30.91 45.28
C GLY A 162 -11.14 -29.95 44.61
N PRO A 163 -12.42 -29.90 45.02
CA PRO A 163 -13.41 -28.96 44.47
C PRO A 163 -13.30 -27.62 45.20
N ALA A 164 -12.88 -26.56 44.50
CA ALA A 164 -12.81 -25.22 45.06
C ALA A 164 -13.26 -24.17 44.03
N SER A 165 -14.34 -23.46 44.37
CA SER A 165 -14.72 -22.10 43.96
C SER A 165 -14.40 -21.62 42.55
N LEU A 166 -15.45 -21.40 41.76
CA LEU A 166 -15.50 -20.69 40.47
C LEU A 166 -15.21 -19.17 40.56
N SER A 167 -14.34 -18.74 41.49
CA SER A 167 -14.09 -17.33 41.77
C SER A 167 -12.60 -16.99 41.72
N SER A 168 -11.90 -17.33 40.64
CA SER A 168 -10.53 -16.81 40.37
C SER A 168 -10.03 -17.18 38.96
N LEU A 169 -10.51 -16.49 37.92
CA LEU A 169 -9.87 -16.50 36.59
C LEU A 169 -9.48 -15.09 36.11
N ARG A 170 -9.45 -14.09 36.99
CA ARG A 170 -8.72 -12.85 36.69
C ARG A 170 -7.28 -13.05 37.14
N PRO A 171 -6.27 -13.04 36.26
CA PRO A 171 -4.90 -12.89 36.69
C PRO A 171 -4.86 -11.66 37.59
N ALA A 172 -4.47 -11.85 38.85
CA ALA A 172 -4.25 -10.75 39.76
C ALA A 172 -3.32 -9.75 39.07
N ALA A 173 -3.78 -8.52 38.90
CA ALA A 173 -2.95 -7.42 38.48
C ALA A 173 -1.84 -7.28 39.53
N THR A 174 -0.70 -7.92 39.29
CA THR A 174 0.53 -7.58 40.01
C THR A 174 0.76 -6.12 39.72
N LEU A 175 0.59 -5.28 40.75
CA LEU A 175 0.97 -3.86 40.78
C LEU A 175 2.49 -3.74 40.63
N ASN A 176 3.00 -4.13 39.46
CA ASN A 176 4.28 -3.65 39.00
C ASN A 176 4.00 -2.25 38.45
N ASN A 177 4.66 -1.26 39.04
CA ASN A 177 4.59 0.17 38.73
C ASN A 177 5.15 0.48 37.32
N GLN A 178 4.73 -0.26 36.30
CA GLN A 178 5.22 -0.23 34.94
C GLN A 178 4.07 0.06 34.00
N PRO A 179 4.29 0.88 32.96
CA PRO A 179 3.29 1.05 31.92
C PRO A 179 3.04 -0.33 31.31
N SER A 180 1.79 -0.81 31.38
CA SER A 180 1.38 -2.00 30.63
C SER A 180 1.65 -1.73 29.16
N ILE A 181 2.31 -2.68 28.49
CA ILE A 181 2.59 -2.63 27.06
C ILE A 181 1.57 -3.57 26.41
N PRO A 182 0.37 -3.07 26.04
CA PRO A 182 -0.76 -3.93 25.68
C PRO A 182 -0.46 -4.79 24.45
N TRP A 183 0.37 -4.31 23.53
CA TRP A 183 0.72 -5.02 22.31
C TRP A 183 1.84 -6.07 22.45
N ARG A 184 2.49 -6.19 23.63
CA ARG A 184 3.61 -7.13 23.82
C ARG A 184 3.58 -7.84 25.16
N ARG A 185 3.60 -9.17 25.09
CA ARG A 185 3.63 -10.06 26.25
C ARG A 185 5.01 -10.06 26.96
N PRO A 186 5.07 -10.17 28.30
CA PRO A 186 6.32 -10.15 29.04
C PRO A 186 7.18 -11.42 28.86
N ASN A 187 6.56 -12.57 28.58
CA ASN A 187 7.21 -13.88 28.57
C ASN A 187 7.37 -14.48 27.16
N VAL A 188 7.47 -13.66 26.13
CA VAL A 188 7.69 -14.12 24.75
C VAL A 188 9.00 -14.90 24.67
N ARG A 189 8.99 -16.10 24.08
CA ARG A 189 10.17 -16.93 23.85
C ARG A 189 10.21 -17.40 22.41
N HIS A 190 11.36 -17.21 21.77
CA HIS A 190 11.65 -17.69 20.42
C HIS A 190 12.92 -18.53 20.45
N THR A 191 12.96 -19.59 19.62
CA THR A 191 14.13 -20.45 19.44
C THR A 191 15.24 -19.74 18.65
N SER A 192 14.85 -18.88 17.71
CA SER A 192 15.72 -18.00 16.93
C SER A 192 15.25 -16.57 17.09
N ASN A 193 16.16 -15.64 17.38
CA ASN A 193 15.82 -14.23 17.48
C ASN A 193 16.06 -13.55 16.12
N GLU A 194 15.01 -12.99 15.51
CA GLU A 194 15.02 -12.40 14.17
C GLU A 194 14.26 -11.08 14.15
N LEU A 195 14.83 -10.08 13.47
CA LEU A 195 14.22 -8.78 13.23
C LEU A 195 14.32 -8.46 11.73
N TYR A 196 13.18 -8.17 11.10
CA TYR A 196 13.16 -7.75 9.69
C TYR A 196 12.45 -6.41 9.52
N VAL A 197 13.02 -5.55 8.69
CA VAL A 197 12.43 -4.27 8.29
C VAL A 197 12.18 -4.30 6.79
N ASP A 198 10.91 -4.34 6.39
CA ASP A 198 10.50 -4.29 5.01
C ASP A 198 9.92 -2.89 4.73
N ILE A 199 10.60 -2.10 3.92
CA ILE A 199 10.10 -0.79 3.46
C ILE A 199 9.52 -0.95 2.06
N LEU A 200 8.22 -0.71 1.95
CA LEU A 200 7.42 -0.84 0.74
C LEU A 200 6.99 0.55 0.29
N GLU A 201 7.24 0.93 -0.95
CA GLU A 201 6.74 2.18 -1.54
C GLU A 201 5.86 1.90 -2.75
N SER A 202 4.65 2.45 -2.76
CA SER A 202 3.75 2.45 -3.90
C SER A 202 3.85 3.78 -4.65
N LEU A 203 4.27 3.72 -5.91
CA LEU A 203 4.52 4.91 -6.74
C LEU A 203 3.28 5.30 -7.55
N SER A 204 2.86 6.57 -7.43
CA SER A 204 1.77 7.19 -8.20
C SER A 204 2.22 8.51 -8.83
N ILE A 205 2.22 8.57 -10.15
CA ILE A 205 2.71 9.68 -10.96
C ILE A 205 1.74 9.92 -12.10
N ILE A 206 1.40 11.18 -12.31
CA ILE A 206 0.62 11.64 -13.46
C ILE A 206 1.47 12.64 -14.22
N SER A 207 1.75 12.35 -15.48
CA SER A 207 2.48 13.24 -16.38
C SER A 207 1.56 13.85 -17.44
N ALA A 208 1.78 15.13 -17.74
CA ALA A 208 1.17 15.84 -18.85
C ALA A 208 1.61 15.25 -20.20
N PRO A 209 0.91 15.56 -21.31
CA PRO A 209 1.35 15.15 -22.65
C PRO A 209 2.78 15.59 -23.01
N SER A 210 3.21 16.74 -22.48
CA SER A 210 4.58 17.24 -22.62
C SER A 210 5.64 16.37 -21.94
N GLY A 211 5.24 15.43 -21.07
CA GLY A 211 6.14 14.62 -20.24
C GLY A 211 6.46 15.26 -18.90
N ARG A 212 6.00 16.50 -18.63
CA ARG A 212 6.16 17.15 -17.32
C ARG A 212 5.29 16.43 -16.27
N PRO A 213 5.83 16.06 -15.09
CA PRO A 213 5.02 15.50 -14.02
C PRO A 213 4.07 16.57 -13.46
N ILE A 214 2.79 16.23 -13.36
CA ILE A 214 1.73 17.02 -12.72
C ILE A 214 1.64 16.64 -11.24
N SER A 215 1.74 15.34 -10.95
CA SER A 215 1.77 14.79 -9.60
C SER A 215 2.79 13.67 -9.55
N ALA A 216 3.58 13.59 -8.48
CA ALA A 216 4.49 12.49 -8.25
C ALA A 216 4.57 12.21 -6.75
N ARG A 217 3.99 11.10 -6.32
CA ARG A 217 3.92 10.71 -4.91
C ARG A 217 4.35 9.26 -4.74
N ALA A 218 5.05 8.99 -3.63
CA ALA A 218 5.25 7.63 -3.14
C ALA A 218 4.55 7.47 -1.79
N ASN A 219 3.71 6.45 -1.68
CA ASN A 219 3.09 6.06 -0.42
C ASN A 219 3.93 4.94 0.18
N GLY A 220 4.57 5.20 1.31
CA GLY A 220 5.47 4.29 2.00
C GLY A 220 4.82 3.57 3.16
N SER A 221 5.27 2.35 3.41
CA SER A 221 4.90 1.54 4.57
C SER A 221 6.12 0.79 5.09
N ILE A 222 6.36 0.90 6.40
CA ILE A 222 7.41 0.17 7.10
C ILE A 222 6.75 -1.00 7.82
N LEU A 223 6.89 -2.20 7.26
CA LEU A 223 6.48 -3.45 7.88
C LEU A 223 7.64 -3.98 8.73
N PHE A 224 7.36 -4.28 9.99
CA PHE A 224 8.35 -4.80 10.93
C PHE A 224 7.99 -6.23 11.32
N THR A 225 8.96 -7.14 11.26
CA THR A 225 8.82 -8.49 11.79
C THR A 225 9.71 -8.61 13.02
N SER A 226 9.10 -8.92 14.15
CA SER A 226 9.75 -9.08 15.45
C SER A 226 9.55 -10.49 15.95
N LYS A 227 10.59 -11.32 15.90
CA LYS A 227 10.62 -12.62 16.57
C LYS A 227 11.76 -12.62 17.55
N ILE A 228 11.57 -12.00 18.70
CA ILE A 228 12.63 -11.82 19.69
C ILE A 228 12.06 -12.09 21.07
N SER A 229 12.82 -12.79 21.91
CA SER A 229 12.38 -13.15 23.25
C SER A 229 12.34 -11.94 24.20
N GLY A 230 11.52 -12.02 25.24
CA GLY A 230 11.38 -10.99 26.27
C GLY A 230 10.66 -9.73 25.80
N VAL A 231 11.02 -8.59 26.36
CA VAL A 231 10.49 -7.25 26.08
C VAL A 231 11.65 -6.37 25.61
N PRO A 232 11.98 -6.35 24.30
CA PRO A 232 13.10 -5.62 23.77
C PRO A 232 12.74 -4.17 23.50
N GLU A 233 13.64 -3.29 23.89
CA GLU A 233 13.60 -1.88 23.53
C GLU A 233 14.41 -1.70 22.23
N ILE A 234 13.75 -1.28 21.15
CA ILE A 234 14.36 -1.15 19.82
C ILE A 234 14.49 0.32 19.43
N ILE A 235 15.61 0.65 18.79
CA ILE A 235 15.83 1.92 18.11
C ILE A 235 16.10 1.63 16.63
N LEU A 236 15.22 2.12 15.76
CA LEU A 236 15.36 2.10 14.31
C LEU A 236 15.77 3.49 13.83
N SER A 237 16.93 3.59 13.19
CA SER A 237 17.46 4.82 12.60
C SER A 237 17.25 4.82 11.09
N LEU A 238 16.60 5.85 10.57
CA LEU A 238 16.29 6.08 9.17
C LEU A 238 17.01 7.33 8.67
N SER A 239 17.46 7.29 7.43
CA SER A 239 18.01 8.44 6.70
C SER A 239 17.32 8.62 5.35
N ALA A 240 17.39 9.82 4.80
CA ALA A 240 16.91 10.12 3.45
C ALA A 240 17.85 11.12 2.76
N PRO A 241 17.82 11.23 1.41
CA PRO A 241 18.65 12.17 0.67
C PRO A 241 18.41 13.63 1.11
N GLY A 242 19.45 14.47 1.01
CA GLY A 242 19.36 15.89 1.34
C GLY A 242 19.75 16.27 2.78
N GLY A 243 20.17 15.32 3.61
CA GLY A 243 20.84 15.60 4.90
C GLY A 243 22.36 15.60 4.78
N THR A 244 23.05 16.62 5.30
CA THR A 244 24.51 16.58 5.47
C THR A 244 24.88 15.56 6.57
N SER A 245 26.15 15.17 6.70
CA SER A 245 26.59 14.22 7.75
C SER A 245 26.22 14.67 9.17
N THR A 246 26.13 15.99 9.40
CA THR A 246 25.69 16.60 10.67
C THR A 246 24.18 16.80 10.77
N ALA A 247 23.44 16.74 9.65
CA ALA A 247 22.00 16.98 9.56
C ALA A 247 21.24 15.82 8.88
N LYS A 248 21.72 14.58 8.95
CA LYS A 248 21.07 13.39 8.35
C LYS A 248 19.59 13.25 8.76
N HIS A 249 19.28 13.65 9.99
CA HIS A 249 17.93 13.70 10.57
C HIS A 249 17.02 14.79 9.97
N SER A 250 17.56 15.80 9.30
CA SER A 250 16.77 16.82 8.59
C SER A 250 16.19 16.26 7.29
N GLY A 251 16.93 15.40 6.60
CA GLY A 251 16.49 14.80 5.32
C GLY A 251 15.23 13.97 5.46
N ILE A 252 15.13 13.16 6.52
CA ILE A 252 13.95 12.32 6.76
C ILE A 252 12.71 13.15 7.11
N SER A 253 12.86 14.24 7.89
CA SER A 253 11.74 15.12 8.22
C SER A 253 11.16 15.83 6.99
N ARG A 254 11.99 16.06 5.97
CA ARG A 254 11.58 16.65 4.69
C ARG A 254 10.96 15.61 3.76
N THR A 255 11.49 14.39 3.77
CA THR A 255 11.08 13.31 2.85
C THR A 255 9.79 12.63 3.32
N MET A 256 9.68 12.33 4.62
CA MET A 256 8.56 11.60 5.22
C MET A 256 7.44 12.60 5.58
N THR A 257 6.50 12.82 4.68
CA THR A 257 5.31 13.65 4.92
C THR A 257 4.19 12.82 5.55
N LEU A 258 3.37 13.47 6.38
CA LEU A 258 2.21 12.86 7.07
C LEU A 258 2.51 11.48 7.71
N PRO A 259 3.59 11.34 8.51
CA PRO A 259 3.92 10.05 9.09
C PRO A 259 2.84 9.59 10.07
N SER A 260 2.39 8.35 9.91
CA SER A 260 1.54 7.62 10.86
C SER A 260 2.36 6.51 11.50
N PHE A 261 2.21 6.31 12.80
CA PHE A 261 3.02 5.35 13.56
C PHE A 261 2.12 4.36 14.31
N HIS A 262 2.61 3.13 14.45
CA HIS A 262 2.05 2.19 15.39
C HIS A 262 2.11 2.76 16.82
N PRO A 263 1.12 2.51 17.70
CA PRO A 263 1.13 2.96 19.09
C PRO A 263 2.38 2.60 19.90
N CYS A 264 3.14 1.60 19.44
CA CYS A 264 4.40 1.21 20.07
C CYS A 264 5.53 2.25 19.95
N VAL A 265 5.41 3.18 19.00
CA VAL A 265 6.43 4.22 18.73
C VAL A 265 6.28 5.37 19.71
N ARG A 266 7.38 5.74 20.36
CA ARG A 266 7.43 6.90 21.24
C ARG A 266 7.51 8.20 20.44
N LEU A 267 6.36 8.83 20.23
CA LEU A 267 6.23 10.06 19.43
C LEU A 267 7.13 11.21 19.91
N ASN A 268 7.37 11.33 21.23
CA ASN A 268 8.27 12.37 21.76
C ASN A 268 9.69 12.21 21.23
N ARG A 269 10.20 10.97 21.13
CA ARG A 269 11.53 10.68 20.60
C ARG A 269 11.63 11.05 19.12
N TRP A 270 10.61 10.71 18.35
CA TRP A 270 10.52 11.08 16.93
C TRP A 270 10.51 12.61 16.74
N LYS A 271 9.75 13.34 17.55
CA LYS A 271 9.68 14.81 17.50
C LYS A 271 11.04 15.46 17.83
N GLU A 272 11.76 14.93 18.81
CA GLU A 272 13.09 15.42 19.18
C GLU A 272 14.17 15.07 18.14
N LYS A 273 14.09 13.87 17.57
CA LYS A 273 15.08 13.33 16.62
C LYS A 273 14.38 12.64 15.45
N PRO A 274 13.94 13.40 14.44
CA PRO A 274 13.36 12.82 13.24
C PRO A 274 14.31 11.80 12.61
N GLY A 275 13.77 10.64 12.25
CA GLY A 275 14.53 9.48 11.78
C GLY A 275 14.89 8.47 12.85
N GLU A 276 14.72 8.78 14.14
CA GLU A 276 14.96 7.81 15.23
C GLU A 276 13.62 7.33 15.83
N LEU A 277 13.25 6.09 15.52
CA LEU A 277 12.05 5.44 16.06
C LEU A 277 12.44 4.56 17.27
N SER A 278 12.01 4.95 18.46
CA SER A 278 12.14 4.15 19.69
C SER A 278 10.81 3.47 20.01
N PHE A 279 10.83 2.14 20.17
CA PHE A 279 9.62 1.35 20.41
C PHE A 279 9.91 -0.01 21.05
N VAL A 280 8.88 -0.58 21.68
CA VAL A 280 8.83 -2.00 22.05
C VAL A 280 7.89 -2.69 21.07
N PRO A 281 8.37 -3.53 20.13
CA PRO A 281 7.54 -4.06 19.06
C PRO A 281 6.51 -5.08 19.56
N PRO A 282 5.29 -5.13 18.99
CA PRO A 282 4.48 -6.34 18.99
C PRO A 282 5.29 -7.57 18.55
N ASP A 283 4.90 -8.75 19.01
CA ASP A 283 5.47 -10.00 18.51
C ASP A 283 4.86 -10.37 17.15
N GLY A 284 5.65 -10.91 16.23
CA GLY A 284 5.21 -11.26 14.88
C GLY A 284 5.38 -10.11 13.87
N LYS A 285 4.49 -10.08 12.86
CA LYS A 285 4.51 -9.09 11.77
C LYS A 285 3.50 -7.99 12.05
N PHE A 286 3.90 -6.73 11.95
CA PHE A 286 2.99 -5.60 12.12
C PHE A 286 3.47 -4.37 11.32
N MET A 287 2.55 -3.47 11.00
CA MET A 287 2.90 -2.19 10.37
C MET A 287 3.43 -1.23 11.42
N LEU A 288 4.71 -0.86 11.31
CA LEU A 288 5.38 0.05 12.25
C LEU A 288 5.07 1.51 11.94
N ALA A 289 5.07 1.87 10.65
CA ALA A 289 4.78 3.23 10.21
C ALA A 289 4.25 3.26 8.78
N GLY A 290 3.43 4.27 8.46
CA GLY A 290 3.06 4.68 7.12
C GLY A 290 3.52 6.12 6.86
N TYR A 291 3.79 6.46 5.61
CA TYR A 291 4.19 7.81 5.23
C TYR A 291 3.88 8.12 3.77
N GLU A 292 3.89 9.40 3.43
CA GLU A 292 3.87 9.87 2.06
C GLU A 292 5.19 10.57 1.73
N VAL A 293 5.49 10.66 0.45
CA VAL A 293 6.65 11.38 -0.07
C VAL A 293 6.22 12.13 -1.31
N ASP A 294 6.46 13.44 -1.33
CA ASP A 294 6.36 14.25 -2.55
C ASP A 294 7.66 14.11 -3.36
N LEU A 295 7.55 13.56 -4.56
CA LEU A 295 8.66 13.33 -5.47
C LEU A 295 8.77 14.42 -6.54
N LEU A 296 7.89 15.42 -6.53
CA LEU A 296 8.00 16.53 -7.46
C LEU A 296 9.29 17.31 -7.20
N PRO A 297 10.03 17.70 -8.25
CA PRO A 297 11.20 18.56 -8.09
C PRO A 297 10.76 19.89 -7.46
N TYR A 298 11.27 20.17 -6.26
CA TYR A 298 11.00 21.37 -5.45
C TYR A 298 10.74 22.61 -6.30
N SER A 299 9.47 22.99 -6.43
CA SER A 299 9.05 24.24 -7.08
C SER A 299 7.56 24.56 -6.87
N PHE A 300 7.01 24.37 -5.67
CA PHE A 300 5.67 24.90 -5.35
C PHE A 300 5.48 25.43 -3.93
N GLN A 301 6.37 25.14 -2.98
CA GLN A 301 6.19 25.61 -1.59
C GLN A 301 6.63 27.07 -1.35
N ASP A 302 7.49 27.65 -2.19
CA ASP A 302 8.03 29.01 -1.97
C ASP A 302 7.60 30.06 -3.01
N GLY A 303 6.65 29.74 -3.90
CA GLY A 303 6.17 30.68 -4.93
C GLY A 303 7.24 31.14 -5.94
N SER A 304 8.47 30.65 -5.84
CA SER A 304 9.56 30.95 -6.75
C SER A 304 9.63 29.91 -7.87
N LEU A 305 9.70 30.42 -9.10
CA LEU A 305 9.94 29.60 -10.29
C LEU A 305 11.32 28.94 -10.16
N PRO A 306 11.47 27.65 -10.51
CA PRO A 306 12.76 26.99 -10.48
C PRO A 306 13.69 27.69 -11.48
N ASN A 307 14.90 28.04 -11.03
CA ASN A 307 15.96 28.53 -11.90
C ASN A 307 16.19 27.50 -13.03
N HIS A 308 16.20 27.99 -14.27
CA HIS A 308 16.20 27.25 -15.54
C HIS A 308 17.43 26.32 -15.78
N GLY A 309 18.23 26.03 -14.74
CA GLY A 309 19.50 25.28 -14.83
C GLY A 309 19.64 24.09 -13.87
N SER A 310 18.70 23.84 -12.97
CA SER A 310 18.75 22.67 -12.06
C SER A 310 17.40 21.97 -11.96
N GLU A 311 16.85 21.54 -13.09
CA GLU A 311 15.73 20.60 -13.08
C GLU A 311 16.23 19.24 -12.57
N SER A 312 16.01 18.96 -11.29
CA SER A 312 16.17 17.62 -10.72
C SER A 312 15.18 16.68 -11.41
N LYS A 313 15.55 16.13 -12.56
CA LYS A 313 14.68 15.24 -13.33
C LYS A 313 14.31 14.02 -12.47
N LEU A 314 13.02 13.86 -12.22
CA LEU A 314 12.48 12.70 -11.51
C LEU A 314 12.94 11.41 -12.21
N PHE A 315 13.62 10.54 -11.46
CA PHE A 315 14.06 9.25 -11.98
C PHE A 315 12.89 8.26 -12.00
N LEU A 316 12.65 7.64 -13.15
CA LEU A 316 11.65 6.61 -13.33
C LEU A 316 12.27 5.36 -13.94
N PRO A 317 12.07 4.17 -13.31
CA PRO A 317 12.58 2.90 -13.84
C PRO A 317 11.98 2.53 -15.20
N ALA A 318 10.73 2.91 -15.44
CA ALA A 318 10.02 2.64 -16.68
C ALA A 318 9.14 3.84 -17.05
N THR A 319 9.29 4.35 -18.28
CA THR A 319 8.52 5.47 -18.82
C THR A 319 8.00 5.11 -20.19
N VAL A 320 6.73 5.41 -20.46
CA VAL A 320 6.09 5.11 -21.73
C VAL A 320 5.58 6.37 -22.41
N ASP A 321 5.84 6.45 -23.71
CA ASP A 321 5.41 7.53 -24.59
C ASP A 321 4.47 6.96 -25.62
N LEU A 322 3.26 7.52 -25.74
CA LEU A 322 2.27 7.05 -26.70
C LEU A 322 2.08 8.10 -27.79
N ARG A 323 2.23 7.67 -29.04
CA ARG A 323 1.93 8.44 -30.25
C ARG A 323 0.68 7.83 -30.88
N THR A 324 -0.29 8.68 -31.18
CA THR A 324 -1.59 8.30 -31.75
C THR A 324 -1.80 9.01 -33.08
N GLY A 325 -2.79 8.56 -33.86
CA GLY A 325 -3.12 9.22 -35.13
C GLY A 325 -2.09 8.99 -36.23
N LEU A 326 -1.33 7.90 -36.15
CA LEU A 326 -0.32 7.52 -37.13
C LEU A 326 -0.97 6.88 -38.37
N GLY A 327 -0.18 6.71 -39.43
CA GLY A 327 -0.62 6.11 -40.68
C GLY A 327 -1.47 7.05 -41.54
N SER A 328 -1.79 6.61 -42.76
CA SER A 328 -2.59 7.40 -43.71
C SER A 328 -4.05 7.57 -43.26
N SER A 329 -4.57 6.59 -42.52
CA SER A 329 -5.93 6.56 -41.97
C SER A 329 -6.06 7.23 -40.60
N GLY A 330 -4.95 7.55 -39.94
CA GLY A 330 -4.93 8.07 -38.57
C GLY A 330 -5.39 7.06 -37.52
N MET A 331 -5.43 5.75 -37.84
CA MET A 331 -5.91 4.68 -36.94
C MET A 331 -4.76 3.95 -36.24
N GLU A 332 -3.51 4.26 -36.57
CA GLU A 332 -2.35 3.59 -36.00
C GLU A 332 -1.85 4.31 -34.75
N PHE A 333 -1.26 3.56 -33.83
CA PHE A 333 -0.57 4.10 -32.67
C PHE A 333 0.78 3.40 -32.45
N GLU A 334 1.69 4.09 -31.78
CA GLU A 334 2.98 3.55 -31.34
C GLU A 334 3.19 3.91 -29.86
N ALA A 335 3.33 2.90 -29.01
CA ALA A 335 3.79 3.06 -27.64
C ALA A 335 5.29 2.72 -27.56
N LYS A 336 6.09 3.65 -27.05
CA LYS A 336 7.53 3.49 -26.83
C LYS A 336 7.81 3.45 -25.33
N LEU A 337 8.17 2.29 -24.82
CA LEU A 337 8.62 2.08 -23.45
C LEU A 337 10.13 2.26 -23.35
N THR A 338 10.59 3.01 -22.36
CA THR A 338 12.00 3.20 -22.02
C THR A 338 12.24 2.68 -20.61
N LEU A 339 13.21 1.76 -20.48
CA LEU A 339 13.61 1.13 -19.22
C LEU A 339 14.97 1.64 -18.78
N ASN A 340 15.05 2.09 -17.53
CA ASN A 340 16.25 2.64 -16.92
C ASN A 340 16.58 1.92 -15.61
N THR A 341 17.74 1.25 -15.58
CA THR A 341 18.25 0.51 -14.42
C THR A 341 19.38 1.25 -13.71
N ASN A 342 19.66 2.51 -14.06
CA ASN A 342 20.67 3.34 -13.40
C ASN A 342 20.08 4.03 -12.15
N TYR A 343 19.77 3.21 -11.14
CA TYR A 343 19.11 3.65 -9.92
C TYR A 343 19.94 4.69 -9.13
N PRO A 344 19.36 5.86 -8.81
CA PRO A 344 20.04 6.87 -7.99
C PRO A 344 20.39 6.37 -6.59
N GLY A 345 21.55 6.78 -6.07
CA GLY A 345 21.98 6.45 -4.70
C GLY A 345 22.45 5.01 -4.50
N VAL A 346 22.65 4.25 -5.58
CA VAL A 346 23.21 2.90 -5.60
C VAL A 346 24.64 2.96 -6.16
N PRO A 347 25.66 2.47 -5.43
CA PRO A 347 27.03 2.42 -5.93
C PRO A 347 27.09 1.60 -7.22
N LYS A 348 27.78 2.12 -8.24
CA LYS A 348 28.06 1.34 -9.44
C LYS A 348 29.16 0.33 -9.10
N PRO A 349 29.10 -0.92 -9.59
CA PRO A 349 30.26 -1.79 -9.57
C PRO A 349 31.35 -1.12 -10.43
N ASP A 350 32.53 -0.88 -9.85
CA ASP A 350 33.66 -0.27 -10.55
C ASP A 350 34.02 -1.12 -11.78
N PRO A 351 34.13 -0.55 -12.99
CA PRO A 351 34.43 -1.31 -14.20
C PRO A 351 35.93 -1.63 -14.36
N VAL A 352 36.72 -1.69 -13.27
CA VAL A 352 38.18 -1.87 -13.36
C VAL A 352 38.69 -2.86 -12.31
N ALA A 353 38.71 -4.15 -12.67
CA ALA A 353 39.60 -5.13 -12.07
C ALA A 353 40.06 -6.15 -13.13
N SER A 354 40.63 -5.66 -14.22
CA SER A 354 41.40 -6.46 -15.17
C SER A 354 42.58 -5.65 -15.69
N ARG A 355 43.53 -5.33 -14.79
CA ARG A 355 44.90 -5.00 -15.14
C ARG A 355 45.84 -5.68 -14.14
N PRO A 356 46.72 -6.60 -14.58
CA PRO A 356 47.78 -7.11 -13.73
C PRO A 356 48.96 -6.13 -13.72
N GLY A 357 49.47 -5.82 -12.52
CA GLY A 357 50.83 -5.29 -12.34
C GLY A 357 50.94 -3.78 -12.13
N GLY A 358 51.51 -3.40 -10.98
CA GLY A 358 52.00 -2.05 -10.70
C GLY A 358 52.17 -1.77 -9.21
N LEU A 359 53.33 -2.14 -8.65
CA LEU A 359 53.76 -1.69 -7.32
C LEU A 359 53.80 -0.15 -7.29
N GLY A 360 53.09 0.45 -6.33
CA GLY A 360 53.12 1.89 -6.10
C GLY A 360 52.59 2.23 -4.72
N SER A 361 53.50 2.45 -3.78
CA SER A 361 53.25 2.88 -2.41
C SER A 361 52.70 4.32 -2.38
N SER A 362 51.55 4.53 -1.76
CA SER A 362 51.19 5.82 -1.15
C SER A 362 50.05 5.65 -0.15
N ARG A 363 50.36 5.92 1.12
CA ARG A 363 49.43 6.01 2.24
C ARG A 363 48.77 7.39 2.24
N THR A 364 47.45 7.45 2.16
CA THR A 364 46.64 8.45 2.88
C THR A 364 45.36 7.80 3.38
N THR A 365 45.18 7.84 4.70
CA THR A 365 44.07 7.26 5.44
C THR A 365 42.98 8.30 5.65
N SER A 366 41.79 8.10 5.08
CA SER A 366 40.54 8.69 5.56
C SER A 366 39.54 7.56 5.82
N ALA A 367 39.60 7.01 7.02
CA ALA A 367 38.69 5.97 7.49
C ALA A 367 37.30 6.58 7.75
N HIS A 368 36.37 6.39 6.81
CA HIS A 368 34.95 6.39 7.14
C HIS A 368 34.58 4.99 7.63
N HIS A 369 34.47 4.85 8.96
CA HIS A 369 33.86 3.68 9.59
C HIS A 369 32.40 3.57 9.14
N THR A 370 32.13 2.62 8.25
CA THR A 370 30.78 2.08 8.03
C THR A 370 30.63 0.87 8.95
N PRO A 371 29.57 0.78 9.79
CA PRO A 371 29.45 -0.32 10.76
C PRO A 371 28.78 -1.57 10.15
N PHE A 372 28.99 -1.85 8.86
CA PHE A 372 28.40 -2.99 8.16
C PHE A 372 29.49 -3.93 7.64
N THR A 373 30.01 -4.77 8.51
CA THR A 373 30.71 -6.00 8.10
C THR A 373 29.83 -7.18 8.50
N PHE A 374 29.19 -7.81 7.51
CA PHE A 374 28.46 -9.06 7.69
C PHE A 374 29.46 -10.21 7.76
N PRO A 375 29.60 -10.96 8.86
CA PRO A 375 30.28 -12.24 8.83
C PRO A 375 29.33 -13.24 8.17
N GLY A 376 29.71 -13.77 7.01
CA GLY A 376 28.92 -14.76 6.30
C GLY A 376 28.89 -16.10 7.01
N VAL A 377 27.69 -16.65 7.21
CA VAL A 377 27.28 -18.05 6.96
C VAL A 377 25.73 -18.03 6.93
N GLY A 378 25.13 -18.49 5.82
CA GLY A 378 23.67 -18.65 5.66
C GLY A 378 23.01 -17.62 4.73
N GLN A 379 23.11 -17.81 3.41
CA GLN A 379 22.37 -17.02 2.42
C GLN A 379 20.90 -17.46 2.38
N GLN A 380 20.00 -16.61 2.87
CA GLN A 380 18.75 -16.19 2.18
C GLN A 380 17.98 -15.21 3.09
N SER A 381 17.42 -14.16 2.47
CA SER A 381 16.55 -13.12 3.07
C SER A 381 17.20 -11.83 3.58
N GLY A 382 18.02 -11.18 2.74
CA GLY A 382 18.33 -9.75 2.83
C GLY A 382 18.59 -9.17 1.42
N THR A 383 18.22 -7.92 1.15
CA THR A 383 18.51 -7.28 -0.16
C THR A 383 19.97 -6.82 -0.22
N THR A 384 20.90 -7.77 -0.30
CA THR A 384 22.33 -7.49 -0.53
C THR A 384 22.70 -7.45 -2.02
N GLY A 385 21.74 -7.70 -2.91
CA GLY A 385 21.91 -7.61 -4.37
C GLY A 385 21.68 -6.21 -4.92
N ALA A 386 22.26 -5.94 -6.10
CA ALA A 386 21.93 -4.76 -6.90
C ALA A 386 20.41 -4.71 -7.19
N PRO A 387 19.81 -3.53 -7.34
CA PRO A 387 18.37 -3.44 -7.56
C PRO A 387 17.95 -4.13 -8.85
N THR A 388 16.79 -4.79 -8.84
CA THR A 388 16.24 -5.51 -9.98
C THR A 388 14.89 -4.96 -10.40
N LEU A 389 14.70 -4.76 -11.72
CA LEU A 389 13.43 -4.38 -12.33
C LEU A 389 12.67 -5.64 -12.76
N GLU A 390 11.45 -5.79 -12.27
CA GLU A 390 10.60 -6.96 -12.51
C GLU A 390 9.16 -6.54 -12.84
N ALA A 391 8.41 -7.49 -13.42
CA ALA A 391 6.96 -7.36 -13.66
C ALA A 391 6.57 -6.06 -14.40
N VAL A 392 7.35 -5.68 -15.41
CA VAL A 392 7.06 -4.48 -16.20
C VAL A 392 5.89 -4.76 -17.13
N SER A 393 4.85 -3.93 -17.04
CA SER A 393 3.74 -3.95 -17.99
C SER A 393 3.23 -2.55 -18.33
N VAL A 394 2.69 -2.41 -19.52
CA VAL A 394 2.07 -1.18 -20.02
C VAL A 394 0.59 -1.47 -20.28
N SER A 395 -0.28 -0.60 -19.76
CA SER A 395 -1.73 -0.65 -19.96
C SER A 395 -2.17 0.56 -20.78
N ILE A 396 -2.79 0.32 -21.93
CA ILE A 396 -3.36 1.35 -22.80
C ILE A 396 -4.88 1.17 -22.84
N PRO A 397 -5.66 1.96 -22.09
CA PRO A 397 -7.12 1.92 -22.15
C PRO A 397 -7.64 2.64 -23.40
N PHE A 398 -8.60 2.01 -24.08
CA PHE A 398 -9.27 2.56 -25.26
C PHE A 398 -10.73 2.95 -24.92
N PRO A 399 -11.28 3.92 -25.65
CA PRO A 399 -12.71 4.25 -25.60
C PRO A 399 -13.60 3.05 -25.91
N SER A 400 -14.83 3.05 -25.40
CA SER A 400 -15.79 1.95 -25.56
C SER A 400 -16.16 1.64 -27.00
N GLU A 401 -16.06 2.64 -27.89
CA GLU A 401 -16.39 2.54 -29.31
C GLU A 401 -15.32 1.76 -30.10
N VAL A 402 -14.14 1.51 -29.51
CA VAL A 402 -13.12 0.67 -30.13
C VAL A 402 -13.54 -0.79 -30.11
N ARG A 403 -13.72 -1.37 -31.30
CA ARG A 403 -14.14 -2.76 -31.43
C ARG A 403 -12.99 -3.73 -31.19
N ASN A 404 -11.88 -3.50 -31.89
CA ASN A 404 -10.70 -4.36 -31.88
C ASN A 404 -9.42 -3.56 -32.16
N VAL A 405 -8.28 -4.16 -31.83
CA VAL A 405 -6.95 -3.70 -32.21
C VAL A 405 -6.31 -4.77 -33.08
N MET A 406 -5.99 -4.41 -34.32
CA MET A 406 -5.36 -5.27 -35.32
C MET A 406 -3.86 -4.97 -35.42
N ASP A 407 -3.11 -5.87 -36.03
CA ASP A 407 -1.67 -5.70 -36.30
C ASP A 407 -0.83 -5.34 -35.07
N LEU A 408 -1.22 -5.88 -33.91
CA LEU A 408 -0.52 -5.63 -32.65
C LEU A 408 0.86 -6.28 -32.69
N ARG A 409 1.91 -5.47 -32.74
CA ARG A 409 3.31 -5.92 -32.84
C ARG A 409 4.14 -5.33 -31.72
N ALA A 410 4.59 -6.18 -30.80
CA ALA A 410 5.53 -5.82 -29.74
C ALA A 410 6.97 -6.14 -30.17
N SER A 411 7.90 -5.22 -29.93
CA SER A 411 9.33 -5.46 -30.16
C SER A 411 9.96 -6.33 -29.06
N ARG A 412 9.35 -6.38 -27.87
CA ARG A 412 9.76 -7.18 -26.71
C ARG A 412 8.55 -7.60 -25.91
N GLY A 413 8.56 -8.85 -25.43
CA GLY A 413 7.46 -9.40 -24.63
C GLY A 413 6.16 -9.55 -25.42
N ASP A 414 5.06 -9.68 -24.70
CA ASP A 414 3.76 -10.06 -25.26
C ASP A 414 2.71 -9.00 -24.97
N ALA A 415 1.94 -8.63 -26.00
CA ALA A 415 0.84 -7.67 -25.89
C ALA A 415 -0.49 -8.34 -26.23
N THR A 416 -1.50 -8.06 -25.43
CA THR A 416 -2.84 -8.64 -25.58
C THR A 416 -3.90 -7.55 -25.44
N PHE A 417 -4.89 -7.53 -26.33
CA PHE A 417 -6.04 -6.65 -26.21
C PHE A 417 -7.19 -7.41 -25.53
N ASN A 418 -7.73 -6.84 -24.45
CA ASN A 418 -8.88 -7.40 -23.75
C ASN A 418 -10.17 -6.69 -24.19
N LEU A 419 -11.10 -7.46 -24.75
CA LEU A 419 -12.37 -6.95 -25.28
C LEU A 419 -13.34 -6.44 -24.21
N ILE A 420 -13.25 -6.95 -22.98
CA ILE A 420 -14.12 -6.58 -21.86
C ILE A 420 -13.64 -5.28 -21.23
N THR A 421 -12.36 -5.20 -20.90
CA THR A 421 -11.79 -3.99 -20.28
C THR A 421 -11.43 -2.90 -21.30
N LYS A 422 -11.53 -3.21 -22.60
CA LYS A 422 -11.14 -2.34 -23.71
C LYS A 422 -9.72 -1.79 -23.55
N ALA A 423 -8.81 -2.60 -23.02
CA ALA A 423 -7.44 -2.19 -22.76
C ALA A 423 -6.44 -3.16 -23.37
N ILE A 424 -5.33 -2.64 -23.88
CA ILE A 424 -4.15 -3.44 -24.17
C ILE A 424 -3.35 -3.60 -22.89
N GLU A 425 -2.96 -4.83 -22.59
CA GLU A 425 -1.97 -5.18 -21.58
C GLU A 425 -0.72 -5.73 -22.28
N TRP A 426 0.38 -4.98 -22.20
CA TRP A 426 1.67 -5.33 -22.78
C TRP A 426 2.67 -5.66 -21.67
N LYS A 427 3.06 -6.93 -21.57
CA LYS A 427 4.01 -7.43 -20.58
C LYS A 427 5.40 -7.51 -21.21
N VAL A 428 6.37 -6.85 -20.60
CA VAL A 428 7.75 -6.79 -21.12
C VAL A 428 8.65 -7.67 -20.27
N SER A 429 9.31 -8.66 -20.91
CA SER A 429 10.29 -9.52 -20.23
C SER A 429 11.45 -8.67 -19.74
N THR A 430 11.81 -8.84 -18.46
CA THR A 430 13.00 -8.26 -17.83
C THR A 430 14.06 -9.31 -17.52
N SER A 431 13.98 -10.48 -18.17
CA SER A 431 14.98 -11.54 -18.02
C SER A 431 16.24 -11.19 -18.80
N SER A 432 17.40 -11.24 -18.12
CA SER A 432 18.74 -11.08 -18.73
C SER A 432 19.00 -12.09 -19.86
N LYS A 433 18.28 -13.21 -19.89
CA LYS A 433 18.39 -14.23 -20.94
C LYS A 433 17.87 -13.77 -22.31
N ASP A 434 16.98 -12.76 -22.34
CA ASP A 434 16.35 -12.24 -23.58
C ASP A 434 17.00 -10.93 -24.06
N GLY A 435 18.13 -10.52 -23.46
CA GLY A 435 18.85 -9.29 -23.79
C GLY A 435 19.01 -8.35 -22.58
N SER A 436 19.37 -7.08 -22.86
CA SER A 436 19.51 -6.07 -21.80
C SER A 436 18.16 -5.66 -21.21
N VAL A 437 18.05 -5.69 -19.88
CA VAL A 437 16.89 -5.20 -19.10
C VAL A 437 16.67 -3.69 -19.27
N SER A 438 17.71 -2.96 -19.70
CA SER A 438 17.63 -1.54 -20.03
C SER A 438 17.44 -1.30 -21.53
N GLY A 439 16.95 -0.12 -21.90
CA GLY A 439 16.78 0.30 -23.29
C GLY A 439 15.32 0.55 -23.67
N THR A 440 15.03 0.55 -24.96
CA THR A 440 13.70 0.88 -25.48
C THR A 440 13.01 -0.35 -26.07
N ALA A 441 11.71 -0.45 -25.83
CA ALA A 441 10.81 -1.38 -26.51
C ALA A 441 9.66 -0.59 -27.14
N THR A 442 9.11 -1.10 -28.24
CA THR A 442 7.98 -0.48 -28.95
C THR A 442 6.83 -1.45 -29.09
N LEU A 443 5.62 -0.91 -29.15
CA LEU A 443 4.40 -1.61 -29.45
C LEU A 443 3.61 -0.79 -30.47
N THR A 444 3.31 -1.38 -31.61
CA THR A 444 2.45 -0.74 -32.63
C THR A 444 1.16 -1.52 -32.79
N GLY A 445 0.09 -0.83 -33.21
CA GLY A 445 -1.18 -1.47 -33.54
C GLY A 445 -2.11 -0.51 -34.28
N THR A 446 -3.14 -1.09 -34.89
CA THR A 446 -4.13 -0.38 -35.69
C THR A 446 -5.51 -0.56 -35.07
N ILE A 447 -6.22 0.55 -34.84
CA ILE A 447 -7.56 0.53 -34.23
C ILE A 447 -8.61 0.28 -35.31
N SER A 448 -9.60 -0.56 -35.00
CA SER A 448 -10.85 -0.67 -35.78
C SER A 448 -12.02 -0.02 -35.01
N GLY A 449 -12.58 1.06 -35.56
CA GLY A 449 -13.78 1.76 -35.07
C GLY A 449 -15.10 1.15 -35.56
N PRO A 450 -16.28 1.69 -35.16
CA PRO A 450 -17.58 1.11 -35.49
C PRO A 450 -17.85 1.10 -37.01
N PHE A 451 -18.73 0.21 -37.47
CA PHE A 451 -19.14 0.14 -38.87
C PHE A 451 -19.59 1.53 -39.36
N ASP A 452 -19.30 1.89 -40.60
CA ASP A 452 -19.67 3.17 -41.26
C ASP A 452 -21.21 3.39 -41.39
N GLY A 453 -22.03 2.77 -40.55
CA GLY A 453 -23.50 2.82 -40.57
C GLY A 453 -24.16 3.79 -39.57
N ASP A 454 -23.44 4.34 -38.58
CA ASP A 454 -24.01 5.25 -37.57
C ASP A 454 -23.60 6.72 -37.77
N ALA A 455 -23.08 7.08 -38.95
CA ALA A 455 -22.66 8.44 -39.27
C ALA A 455 -23.83 9.43 -39.55
N ASP A 456 -25.08 9.01 -39.40
CA ASP A 456 -26.28 9.84 -39.64
C ASP A 456 -27.10 10.08 -38.35
N GLN A 457 -26.44 10.49 -37.26
CA GLN A 457 -27.13 11.27 -36.22
C GLN A 457 -26.51 12.67 -36.12
N PRO A 458 -27.29 13.74 -36.35
CA PRO A 458 -26.80 15.09 -36.19
C PRO A 458 -26.51 15.35 -34.70
N ALA A 459 -25.30 15.85 -34.42
CA ALA A 459 -24.93 16.31 -33.09
C ALA A 459 -25.78 17.52 -32.68
N ASP A 460 -26.33 17.43 -31.47
CA ASP A 460 -27.11 18.49 -30.82
C ASP A 460 -26.21 19.71 -30.54
N PRO A 461 -26.55 20.93 -31.02
CA PRO A 461 -25.66 22.08 -30.93
C PRO A 461 -25.93 22.84 -29.62
N THR A 462 -25.43 22.33 -28.50
CA THR A 462 -25.34 23.15 -27.29
C THR A 462 -24.01 22.94 -26.61
N MET A 463 -23.10 23.89 -26.81
CA MET A 463 -22.10 24.40 -25.87
C MET A 463 -20.79 24.77 -26.60
N GLU A 464 -20.84 25.83 -27.40
CA GLU A 464 -19.67 26.61 -27.79
C GLU A 464 -20.05 28.09 -27.75
N GLU A 465 -19.71 28.77 -26.65
CA GLU A 465 -19.45 30.22 -26.63
C GLU A 465 -18.85 30.59 -25.27
N TYR A 466 -17.55 30.92 -25.23
CA TYR A 466 -17.05 32.23 -24.76
C TYR A 466 -15.51 32.28 -24.75
N TYR A 467 -14.91 32.81 -25.81
CA TYR A 467 -13.64 33.56 -25.73
C TYR A 467 -13.61 34.58 -26.88
N PRO A 468 -13.50 35.89 -26.62
CA PRO A 468 -13.48 36.88 -27.68
C PRO A 468 -12.06 37.05 -28.24
N SER A 469 -11.91 36.97 -29.56
CA SER A 469 -10.70 37.41 -30.28
C SER A 469 -11.02 38.60 -31.19
N SER A 470 -10.17 39.63 -31.10
CA SER A 470 -10.20 40.93 -31.76
C SER A 470 -10.26 40.89 -33.31
N PRO A 471 -10.71 41.96 -33.99
CA PRO A 471 -10.96 41.95 -35.41
C PRO A 471 -9.73 42.39 -36.23
N THR A 472 -9.50 41.73 -37.37
CA THR A 472 -8.73 42.30 -38.48
C THR A 472 -9.53 42.20 -39.79
N ASN A 473 -9.72 43.36 -40.42
CA ASN A 473 -10.34 43.57 -41.73
C ASN A 473 -9.44 43.06 -42.87
N GLY A 474 -10.05 42.64 -43.98
CA GLY A 474 -9.40 42.73 -45.30
C GLY A 474 -9.71 41.62 -46.31
N THR A 475 -10.86 41.74 -46.97
CA THR A 475 -11.18 41.41 -48.38
C THR A 475 -10.20 40.56 -49.21
N GLY A 476 -10.71 39.46 -49.80
CA GLY A 476 -10.09 38.79 -50.94
C GLY A 476 -10.87 37.55 -51.39
N VAL A 477 -11.76 37.71 -52.36
CA VAL A 477 -12.50 36.63 -53.04
C VAL A 477 -11.53 35.80 -53.90
N GLY A 478 -11.49 34.50 -53.67
CA GLY A 478 -10.76 33.52 -54.46
C GLY A 478 -11.40 32.14 -54.33
N THR A 479 -12.25 31.80 -55.29
CA THR A 479 -12.89 30.50 -55.43
C THR A 479 -11.82 29.43 -55.64
N SER A 480 -11.50 28.70 -54.57
CA SER A 480 -10.81 27.42 -54.64
C SER A 480 -11.58 26.44 -53.77
N THR A 481 -12.18 25.44 -54.41
CA THR A 481 -12.70 24.24 -53.73
C THR A 481 -11.55 23.59 -52.96
N PRO A 482 -11.60 23.48 -51.62
CA PRO A 482 -10.72 22.56 -50.93
C PRO A 482 -11.37 21.18 -51.01
N LEU A 483 -10.86 20.34 -51.91
CA LEU A 483 -10.84 18.89 -51.69
C LEU A 483 -9.91 18.60 -50.50
N GLY A 484 -10.35 18.96 -49.30
CA GLY A 484 -9.69 18.70 -48.03
C GLY A 484 -10.42 17.57 -47.33
N GLY A 485 -9.93 16.35 -47.49
CA GLY A 485 -10.56 15.13 -46.98
C GLY A 485 -10.86 15.17 -45.48
N LYS A 486 -11.95 14.46 -45.13
CA LYS A 486 -12.42 14.08 -43.78
C LYS A 486 -11.31 13.49 -42.90
N LYS A 487 -10.37 14.31 -42.40
CA LYS A 487 -9.32 13.90 -41.45
C LYS A 487 -9.72 14.06 -39.98
N SER A 488 -10.92 14.56 -39.66
CA SER A 488 -11.32 14.85 -38.27
C SER A 488 -12.24 13.83 -37.59
N SER A 489 -12.77 12.80 -38.27
CA SER A 489 -13.92 12.05 -37.70
C SER A 489 -13.57 10.93 -36.71
N LYS A 490 -12.30 10.55 -36.53
CA LYS A 490 -11.95 9.32 -35.76
C LYS A 490 -10.96 9.55 -34.61
N LYS A 491 -10.66 10.81 -34.25
CA LYS A 491 -9.78 11.15 -33.11
C LYS A 491 -10.34 10.68 -31.77
N HIS A 492 -11.66 10.60 -31.63
CA HIS A 492 -12.30 10.16 -30.40
C HIS A 492 -12.01 8.70 -30.05
N LEU A 493 -11.58 7.87 -31.02
CA LEU A 493 -11.24 6.46 -30.84
C LEU A 493 -9.83 6.25 -30.26
N MET A 494 -8.99 7.29 -30.24
CA MET A 494 -7.62 7.17 -29.77
C MET A 494 -7.53 7.16 -28.24
N PRO A 495 -6.62 6.36 -27.67
CA PRO A 495 -6.40 6.33 -26.22
C PRO A 495 -5.89 7.69 -25.73
N ARG A 496 -6.41 8.13 -24.58
CA ARG A 496 -6.04 9.42 -23.96
C ARG A 496 -4.97 9.29 -22.88
N THR A 497 -4.73 8.07 -22.40
CA THR A 497 -3.75 7.79 -21.36
C THR A 497 -3.02 6.50 -21.67
N VAL A 498 -1.83 6.38 -21.10
CA VAL A 498 -1.08 5.14 -21.03
C VAL A 498 -0.46 5.04 -19.64
N SER A 499 -0.52 3.86 -19.04
CA SER A 499 0.03 3.63 -17.70
C SER A 499 1.07 2.52 -17.72
N THR A 500 2.08 2.66 -16.86
CA THR A 500 3.11 1.63 -16.66
C THR A 500 3.01 1.07 -15.24
N SER A 501 3.17 -0.24 -15.14
CA SER A 501 3.34 -0.98 -13.89
C SER A 501 4.72 -1.61 -13.86
N PHE A 502 5.32 -1.69 -12.68
CA PHE A 502 6.60 -2.37 -12.47
C PHE A 502 6.82 -2.64 -10.99
N THR A 503 7.78 -3.51 -10.70
CA THR A 503 8.31 -3.74 -9.35
C THR A 503 9.82 -3.55 -9.36
N VAL A 504 10.35 -2.81 -8.39
CA VAL A 504 11.80 -2.69 -8.16
C VAL A 504 12.13 -3.25 -6.80
N LYS A 505 12.99 -4.27 -6.76
CA LYS A 505 13.55 -4.79 -5.50
C LYS A 505 14.88 -4.09 -5.23
N GLY A 506 15.14 -3.73 -3.97
CA GLY A 506 16.42 -3.15 -3.54
C GLY A 506 16.57 -1.64 -3.76
N TRP A 507 15.52 -0.94 -4.19
CA TRP A 507 15.54 0.52 -4.37
C TRP A 507 14.20 1.16 -4.03
N LEU A 508 14.24 2.38 -3.47
CA LEU A 508 13.08 3.19 -3.14
C LEU A 508 13.17 4.57 -3.83
N PRO A 509 12.07 5.07 -4.42
CA PRO A 509 12.03 6.42 -5.02
C PRO A 509 12.25 7.55 -4.01
N SER A 510 11.86 7.38 -2.74
CA SER A 510 12.15 8.36 -1.68
C SER A 510 13.64 8.45 -1.32
N GLY A 511 14.42 7.41 -1.62
CA GLY A 511 15.79 7.25 -1.15
C GLY A 511 15.92 6.98 0.35
N ILE A 512 14.82 6.73 1.08
CA ILE A 512 14.86 6.36 2.50
C ILE A 512 15.67 5.08 2.69
N LYS A 513 16.51 5.05 3.72
CA LYS A 513 17.37 3.92 4.06
C LYS A 513 17.32 3.66 5.56
N VAL A 514 17.46 2.39 5.93
CA VAL A 514 17.72 1.97 7.30
C VAL A 514 19.21 2.10 7.59
N ASP A 515 19.57 3.06 8.43
CA ASP A 515 20.96 3.31 8.86
C ASP A 515 21.37 2.36 10.00
N ALA A 516 20.47 2.08 10.94
CA ALA A 516 20.75 1.19 12.06
C ALA A 516 19.46 0.59 12.64
N LEU A 517 19.56 -0.63 13.15
CA LEU A 517 18.55 -1.27 13.98
C LEU A 517 19.23 -1.78 15.24
N THR A 518 19.04 -1.12 16.37
CA THR A 518 19.73 -1.42 17.63
C THR A 518 18.74 -1.88 18.70
N ILE A 519 19.21 -2.75 19.58
CA ILE A 519 18.46 -3.16 20.77
C ILE A 519 19.14 -2.51 21.96
N ASP A 520 18.40 -1.75 22.73
CA ASP A 520 18.86 -1.21 24.00
C ASP A 520 18.75 -2.31 25.06
N THR A 521 19.84 -3.06 25.26
CA THR A 521 19.88 -4.18 26.20
C THR A 521 19.66 -3.76 27.65
N LYS A 522 19.97 -2.51 28.01
CA LYS A 522 19.77 -2.00 29.38
C LYS A 522 18.30 -1.76 29.70
N ARG A 523 17.53 -1.36 28.69
CA ARG A 523 16.08 -1.10 28.81
C ARG A 523 15.22 -2.31 28.45
N SER A 524 15.81 -3.29 27.79
CA SER A 524 15.18 -4.56 27.47
C SER A 524 15.06 -5.45 28.70
N LYS A 525 14.01 -6.26 28.78
CA LYS A 525 13.79 -7.23 29.88
C LYS A 525 13.59 -8.64 29.32
N GLY A 526 14.00 -9.67 30.06
CA GLY A 526 13.81 -11.06 29.64
C GLY A 526 14.59 -11.45 28.37
N LEU A 527 15.55 -10.62 27.96
CA LEU A 527 16.49 -10.93 26.89
C LEU A 527 17.69 -11.65 27.51
N GLY A 528 18.09 -12.80 26.96
CA GLY A 528 19.27 -13.52 27.43
C GLY A 528 20.55 -12.69 27.24
N ASP A 529 21.55 -12.94 28.08
CA ASP A 529 22.85 -12.27 27.98
C ASP A 529 23.48 -12.53 26.60
N GLY A 530 23.91 -11.45 25.93
CA GLY A 530 24.60 -11.53 24.65
C GLY A 530 23.73 -11.86 23.43
N VAL A 531 22.39 -11.83 23.53
CA VAL A 531 21.49 -12.09 22.39
C VAL A 531 21.74 -11.09 21.27
N LYS A 532 22.17 -11.60 20.11
CA LYS A 532 22.30 -10.86 18.85
C LYS A 532 21.29 -11.45 17.87
N PRO A 533 20.14 -10.79 17.62
CA PRO A 533 19.20 -11.31 16.65
C PRO A 533 19.77 -11.20 15.23
N TYR A 534 19.29 -12.07 14.35
CA TYR A 534 19.41 -11.87 12.92
C TYR A 534 18.65 -10.61 12.53
N LYS A 535 19.25 -9.79 11.68
CA LYS A 535 18.66 -8.54 11.21
C LYS A 535 18.63 -8.55 9.68
N GLY A 536 17.48 -8.30 9.09
CA GLY A 536 17.35 -8.14 7.65
C GLY A 536 16.58 -6.88 7.30
N VAL A 537 16.90 -6.32 6.13
CA VAL A 537 16.18 -5.19 5.56
C VAL A 537 15.83 -5.52 4.11
N LYS A 538 14.63 -5.14 3.70
CA LYS A 538 14.16 -5.25 2.33
C LYS A 538 13.56 -3.94 1.87
N TYR A 539 13.91 -3.57 0.64
CA TYR A 539 13.34 -2.41 -0.05
C TYR A 539 12.54 -2.90 -1.25
N LEU A 540 11.29 -2.45 -1.39
CA LEU A 540 10.44 -2.77 -2.52
C LEU A 540 9.68 -1.53 -2.98
N CYS A 541 9.86 -1.17 -4.24
CA CYS A 541 8.99 -0.21 -4.91
C CYS A 541 8.03 -0.96 -5.84
N VAL A 542 6.75 -0.61 -5.79
CA VAL A 542 5.72 -1.17 -6.65
C VAL A 542 4.97 -0.02 -7.32
N SER A 543 4.71 -0.13 -8.61
CA SER A 543 3.75 0.72 -9.31
C SER A 543 2.72 -0.18 -9.99
N ARG A 544 1.44 0.02 -9.68
CA ARG A 544 0.31 -0.71 -10.29
C ARG A 544 -0.51 0.26 -11.10
N LYS A 545 -0.25 0.34 -12.41
CA LYS A 545 -0.74 1.40 -13.30
C LYS A 545 -0.47 2.80 -12.74
N GLY A 546 0.56 2.92 -11.90
CA GLY A 546 0.79 4.11 -11.10
C GLY A 546 1.59 5.17 -11.85
N VAL A 547 2.31 4.84 -12.92
CA VAL A 547 2.97 5.84 -13.78
C VAL A 547 2.11 6.08 -15.00
N GLU A 548 1.24 7.09 -14.93
CA GLU A 548 0.34 7.50 -16.00
C GLU A 548 0.92 8.66 -16.81
N ARG A 549 0.85 8.55 -18.14
CA ARG A 549 1.09 9.66 -19.05
C ARG A 549 -0.19 9.95 -19.84
N ARG A 550 -0.62 11.21 -19.78
CA ARG A 550 -1.71 11.72 -20.61
C ARG A 550 -1.20 11.96 -22.03
N VAL A 551 -2.08 11.80 -23.01
CA VAL A 551 -1.76 11.91 -24.43
C VAL A 551 -2.58 13.06 -25.01
N ALA A 552 -1.90 13.95 -25.73
CA ALA A 552 -2.59 15.00 -26.47
C ALA A 552 -3.20 14.38 -27.73
N LEU A 553 -4.48 14.64 -27.97
CA LEU A 553 -5.11 14.31 -29.24
C LEU A 553 -4.70 15.40 -30.23
N SER A 554 -3.73 15.12 -31.10
CA SER A 554 -3.30 16.02 -32.18
C SER A 554 -4.32 16.10 -33.30
#